data_AF-A0A347WHW6-F1
#
_entry.id   AF-A0A347WHW6-F1
#
_cell.length_a   1.000
_cell.length_b   1.000
_cell.length_c   1.000
_cell.angle_alpha   90.00
_cell.angle_beta   90.00
_cell.angle_gamma   90.00
#
_symmetry.space_group_name_H-M   'P 1'
#
loop_
_entity.id
_entity.type
_entity.pdbx_description
1 polymer ?
#
loop_
_entity_poly.entity_id
_entity_poly.type
_entity_poly.pdbx_seq_one_letter_code
_entity_poly.pdbx_strand_id
1 'polypeptide(L)' 'MVDLAQKYQDDFEAAVGTARYEGIAEGALKKVTAVILNMHHRGESVDKIADIVMESKEDVEKVIQAGKNEFTQ' A
#
# COMPACT_ATOMS: atom_id res chain seq x y z
N MET A 1 13.70 -8.02 -40.53
CA MET A 1 14.57 -7.58 -39.43
C MET A 1 13.65 -6.94 -38.41
N VAL A 2 13.54 -7.50 -37.20
CA VAL A 2 12.65 -6.93 -36.16
C VAL A 2 13.28 -5.62 -35.72
N ASP A 3 12.53 -4.52 -35.86
CA ASP A 3 13.00 -3.17 -35.59
C ASP A 3 13.45 -3.07 -34.13
N LEU A 4 14.76 -2.87 -33.95
CA LEU A 4 15.37 -2.66 -32.63
C LEU A 4 14.67 -1.52 -31.89
N ALA A 5 14.19 -0.51 -32.62
CA ALA A 5 13.41 0.61 -32.11
C ALA A 5 12.09 0.18 -31.45
N GLN A 6 11.39 -0.80 -32.02
CA GLN A 6 10.15 -1.34 -31.45
C GLN A 6 10.41 -1.99 -30.10
N LYS A 7 11.48 -2.81 -30.01
CA LYS A 7 11.88 -3.48 -28.77
C LYS A 7 12.23 -2.50 -27.65
N TYR A 8 12.97 -1.43 -27.96
CA TYR A 8 13.30 -0.40 -26.96
C TYR A 8 12.08 0.38 -26.48
N GLN A 9 11.08 0.58 -27.34
CA GLN A 9 9.83 1.23 -26.96
C GLN A 9 9.00 0.34 -26.02
N ASP A 10 8.87 -0.96 -26.34
CA ASP A 10 8.15 -1.93 -25.50
C ASP A 10 8.79 -2.07 -24.10
N ASP A 11 10.12 -2.15 -24.04
CA ASP A 11 10.87 -2.25 -22.78
C ASP A 11 10.69 -0.97 -21.91
N PHE A 12 10.61 0.20 -22.53
CA PHE A 12 10.37 1.47 -21.84
C PHE A 12 8.94 1.57 -21.29
N GLU A 13 7.93 1.20 -22.08
CA GLU A 13 6.53 1.19 -21.64
C GLU A 13 6.33 0.19 -20.48
N ALA A 14 6.97 -0.97 -20.52
CA ALA A 14 6.93 -1.94 -19.42
C ALA A 14 7.57 -1.39 -18.13
N ALA A 15 8.72 -0.72 -18.24
CA ALA A 15 9.41 -0.12 -17.09
C ALA A 15 8.60 1.03 -16.48
N VAL A 16 8.03 1.92 -17.31
CA VAL A 16 7.18 3.03 -16.85
C VAL A 16 5.87 2.50 -16.25
N GLY A 17 5.27 1.47 -16.85
CA GLY A 17 4.08 0.81 -16.33
C GLY A 17 4.32 0.21 -14.95
N THR A 18 5.46 -0.46 -14.77
CA THR A 18 5.87 -1.07 -13.50
C THR A 18 6.11 -0.01 -12.42
N ALA A 19 6.90 1.02 -12.71
CA ALA A 19 7.16 2.11 -11.77
C ALA A 19 5.87 2.86 -11.36
N ARG A 20 4.94 3.06 -12.31
CA ARG A 20 3.64 3.67 -12.02
C ARG A 20 2.77 2.77 -11.14
N TYR A 21 2.77 1.46 -11.37
CA TYR A 21 2.02 0.50 -10.57
C TYR A 21 2.56 0.42 -9.14
N GLU A 22 3.87 0.34 -8.97
CA GLU A 22 4.54 0.34 -7.66
C GLU A 22 4.27 1.63 -6.89
N GLY A 23 4.38 2.80 -7.53
CA GLY A 23 4.10 4.09 -6.89
C GLY A 23 2.63 4.26 -6.47
N ILE A 24 1.69 3.71 -7.26
CA ILE A 24 0.26 3.70 -6.91
C ILE A 24 0.01 2.74 -5.74
N ALA A 25 0.61 1.56 -5.75
CA ALA A 25 0.48 0.57 -4.69
C ALA A 25 1.05 1.07 -3.35
N GLU A 26 2.24 1.68 -3.38
CA GLU A 26 2.87 2.28 -2.19
C GLU A 26 2.04 3.45 -1.64
N GLY A 27 1.53 4.31 -2.53
CA GLY A 27 0.65 5.42 -2.15
C GLY A 27 -0.68 4.97 -1.56
N ALA A 28 -1.26 3.88 -2.09
CA ALA A 28 -2.48 3.28 -1.55
C ALA A 28 -2.23 2.65 -0.17
N LEU A 29 -1.12 1.91 -0.01
CA LEU A 29 -0.74 1.29 1.25
C LEU A 29 -0.57 2.34 2.37
N LYS A 30 0.16 3.43 2.11
CA LYS A 30 0.35 4.53 3.08
C LYS A 30 -0.98 5.15 3.53
N LYS A 31 -1.94 5.32 2.61
CA LYS A 31 -3.26 5.86 2.94
C LYS A 31 -4.05 4.88 3.82
N VAL A 32 -4.07 3.59 3.47
CA VAL A 32 -4.76 2.56 4.26
C VAL A 32 -4.17 2.48 5.67
N THR A 33 -2.85 2.46 5.80
CA THR A 33 -2.16 2.52 7.10
C THR A 33 -2.58 3.72 7.93
N ALA A 34 -2.61 4.92 7.35
CA ALA A 34 -3.03 6.13 8.06
C ALA A 34 -4.51 6.07 8.51
N VAL A 35 -5.39 5.46 7.71
CA VAL A 35 -6.80 5.26 8.09
C VAL A 35 -6.90 4.31 9.27
N ILE A 36 -6.23 3.15 9.20
CA ILE A 36 -6.21 2.14 10.27
C ILE A 36 -5.76 2.77 11.60
N LEU A 37 -4.63 3.49 11.59
CA LEU A 37 -4.05 4.09 12.80
C LEU A 37 -4.96 5.18 13.38
N ASN A 38 -5.54 6.05 12.55
CA ASN A 38 -6.48 7.09 13.01
C ASN A 38 -7.74 6.51 13.62
N MET A 39 -8.31 5.47 13.02
CA MET A 39 -9.51 4.81 13.54
C MET A 39 -9.21 4.12 14.87
N HIS A 40 -8.08 3.41 14.96
CA HIS A 40 -7.66 2.79 16.21
C HIS A 40 -7.42 3.83 17.32
N HIS A 41 -6.80 4.97 17.00
CA HIS A 41 -6.59 6.06 17.95
C HIS A 41 -7.90 6.67 18.46
N ARG A 42 -8.96 6.68 17.64
CA ARG A 42 -10.31 7.11 18.03
C ARG A 42 -11.06 6.08 18.90
N GLY A 43 -10.46 4.91 19.16
CA GLY A 43 -11.05 3.84 19.96
C GLY A 43 -11.96 2.89 19.18
N GLU A 44 -11.91 2.91 17.84
CA GLU A 44 -12.66 1.94 17.02
C GLU A 44 -12.06 0.53 17.19
N SER A 45 -12.92 -0.50 17.18
CA SER A 45 -12.48 -1.89 17.29
C SER A 45 -11.74 -2.36 16.04
N VAL A 46 -10.78 -3.27 16.20
CA VAL A 46 -10.06 -3.92 15.10
C VAL A 46 -11.03 -4.53 14.09
N ASP A 47 -12.09 -5.18 14.58
CA ASP A 47 -13.14 -5.79 13.75
C ASP A 47 -13.79 -4.77 12.80
N LYS A 48 -14.19 -3.61 13.33
CA LYS A 48 -14.82 -2.57 12.52
C LYS A 48 -13.84 -1.93 11.54
N ILE A 49 -12.58 -1.81 11.92
CA ILE A 49 -11.53 -1.29 11.03
C ILE A 49 -11.32 -2.25 9.87
N ALA A 50 -11.18 -3.56 10.15
CA ALA A 50 -11.03 -4.62 9.16
C ALA A 50 -12.18 -4.63 8.15
N ASP A 51 -13.42 -4.50 8.61
CA ASP A 51 -14.61 -4.40 7.74
C ASP A 51 -14.56 -3.16 6.82
N ILE A 52 -14.04 -2.03 7.30
CA ILE A 52 -13.97 -0.77 6.54
C ILE A 52 -12.85 -0.79 5.50
N VAL A 53 -11.67 -1.30 5.87
CA VAL A 53 -10.53 -1.36 4.95
C VAL A 53 -10.56 -2.61 4.06
N MET A 54 -11.52 -3.51 4.28
CA MET A 54 -11.65 -4.80 3.58
C MET A 54 -10.40 -5.67 3.71
N GLU A 55 -9.76 -5.64 4.88
CA GLU A 55 -8.55 -6.41 5.21
C GLU A 55 -8.83 -7.41 6.33
N SER A 56 -7.91 -8.34 6.55
CA SER A 56 -8.02 -9.27 7.67
C SER A 56 -7.75 -8.56 9.01
N LYS A 57 -8.37 -9.08 10.10
CA LYS A 57 -8.10 -8.58 11.47
C LYS A 57 -6.61 -8.67 11.81
N GLU A 58 -5.96 -9.76 11.40
CA GLU A 58 -4.54 -10.00 11.65
C GLU A 58 -3.66 -8.92 10.98
N ASP A 59 -3.99 -8.52 9.75
CA ASP A 59 -3.21 -7.50 9.03
C ASP A 59 -3.45 -6.11 9.62
N VAL A 60 -4.67 -5.80 10.06
CA VAL A 60 -4.97 -4.58 10.81
C VAL A 60 -4.18 -4.52 12.12
N GLU A 61 -4.09 -5.63 12.87
CA GLU A 61 -3.30 -5.71 14.11
C GLU A 61 -1.80 -5.50 13.85
N LYS A 62 -1.24 -6.12 12.79
CA LYS A 62 0.15 -5.90 12.39
C LYS A 62 0.43 -4.44 12.08
N VAL A 63 -0.47 -3.77 11.36
CA VAL A 63 -0.33 -2.34 11.03
C VAL A 63 -0.38 -1.48 12.30
N ILE A 64 -1.31 -1.75 13.21
CA ILE A 64 -1.41 -1.04 14.49
C ILE A 64 -0.13 -1.22 15.31
N GLN A 65 0.40 -2.45 15.37
CA GLN A 65 1.61 -2.76 16.12
C GLN A 65 2.86 -2.13 15.48
N ALA A 66 2.97 -2.14 14.16
CA ALA A 66 4.03 -1.47 13.42
C ALA A 66 4.01 0.06 13.67
N GLY A 67 2.83 0.67 13.62
CA GLY A 67 2.66 2.11 13.89
C GLY A 67 3.09 2.51 15.30
N LYS A 68 2.84 1.68 16.32
CA LYS A 68 3.33 1.95 17.70
C LYS A 68 4.86 1.99 17.78
N ASN A 69 5.55 1.16 17.01
CA ASN A 69 7.01 1.05 17.04
C ASN A 69 7.71 2.23 16.35
N GLU A 70 7.08 2.86 15.35
CA GLU A 70 7.63 4.01 14.62
C GLU A 70 7.59 5.34 15.41
N PHE A 71 6.67 5.49 16.38
CA PHE A 71 6.57 6.70 17.23
C PHE A 71 7.38 6.64 18.54
N THR A 72 8.19 5.60 18.75
CA THR A 72 8.99 5.40 19.98
C THR A 72 10.52 5.53 19.75
N GLN A 73 10.96 6.04 18.59
CA GLN A 73 12.38 6.33 18.31
C GLN A 73 12.65 7.83 18.22
#